data_AF-A0A378Q269-F1
#
_entry.id   AF-A0A378Q269-F1
#
_cell.length_a   1.000
_cell.length_b   1.000
_cell.length_c   1.000
_cell.angle_alpha   90.00
_cell.angle_beta   90.00
_cell.angle_gamma   90.00
#
_symmetry.space_group_name_H-M   'P 1'
#
loop_
_entity.id
_entity.type
_entity.pdbx_description
1 polymer ?
#
loop_
_entity_poly.entity_id
_entity_poly.type
_entity_poly.pdbx_seq_one_letter_code
_entity_poly.pdbx_strand_id
1 'polypeptide(L)'
;MSYAVGEHAVKLGADDAVIYPATSVHRVAPVSAGTRLAMMTWAQSLVKDAAQRAILHDLDIGQLLLRQTLQHQLANDTTAWAQIAPRLDGLIQVYHNLLRQWAEV
;
A
#
# COMPACT_ATOMS: atom_id res chain seq x y z
N MET A 1 -16.68 -8.10 -6.10
CA MET A 1 -16.19 -9.24 -5.29
C MET A 1 -15.95 -8.74 -3.87
N SER A 2 -16.79 -9.15 -2.93
CA SER A 2 -16.62 -8.86 -1.51
C SER A 2 -15.56 -9.80 -0.93
N TYR A 3 -14.42 -9.29 -0.47
CA TYR A 3 -13.60 -10.04 0.48
C TYR A 3 -14.43 -10.17 1.76
N ALA A 4 -14.94 -11.36 2.05
CA ALA A 4 -15.47 -11.67 3.37
C ALA A 4 -14.27 -11.66 4.33
N VAL A 5 -14.13 -10.58 5.11
CA VAL A 5 -13.09 -10.46 6.14
C VAL A 5 -13.56 -11.28 7.33
N GLY A 6 -12.92 -12.43 7.54
CA GLY A 6 -13.06 -13.19 8.79
C GLY A 6 -12.41 -12.44 9.96
N GLU A 7 -12.62 -12.92 11.19
CA GLU A 7 -11.92 -12.37 12.36
C GLU A 7 -10.42 -12.66 12.24
N HIS A 8 -9.61 -11.61 12.09
CA HIS A 8 -8.14 -11.72 12.05
C HIS A 8 -7.57 -11.25 13.39
N ALA A 9 -7.03 -12.19 14.18
CA ALA A 9 -6.38 -11.86 15.44
C ALA A 9 -4.98 -11.28 15.17
N VAL A 10 -4.70 -10.10 15.74
CA VAL A 10 -3.42 -9.40 15.59
C VAL A 10 -2.84 -9.09 16.97
N LYS A 11 -1.59 -9.52 17.21
CA LYS A 11 -0.80 -9.17 18.40
C LYS A 11 0.65 -8.99 17.99
N LEU A 12 1.01 -7.77 17.62
CA LEU A 12 2.37 -7.42 17.17
C LEU A 12 3.32 -7.19 18.37
N GLY A 13 4.62 -7.12 18.07
CA GLY A 13 5.66 -6.76 19.02
C GLY A 13 5.56 -5.30 19.49
N ALA A 14 6.49 -4.90 20.36
CA ALA A 14 6.71 -3.47 20.59
C ALA A 14 7.24 -2.83 19.29
N ASP A 15 6.92 -1.55 19.09
CA ASP A 15 7.34 -0.73 17.93
C ASP A 15 6.75 -1.11 16.56
N ASP A 16 6.02 -2.22 16.47
CA ASP A 16 5.24 -2.60 15.30
C ASP A 16 3.89 -1.87 15.25
N ALA A 17 3.38 -1.65 14.03
CA ALA A 17 2.07 -1.04 13.79
C ALA A 17 1.18 -1.90 12.88
N VAL A 18 -0.13 -1.82 13.12
CA VAL A 18 -1.16 -2.35 12.21
C VAL A 18 -2.00 -1.21 11.68
N ILE A 19 -2.22 -1.20 10.36
CA ILE A 19 -3.10 -0.25 9.68
C ILE A 19 -4.26 -1.05 9.09
N TYR A 20 -5.48 -0.58 9.31
CA TYR A 20 -6.69 -1.20 8.80
C TYR A 20 -7.73 -0.13 8.45
N PRO A 21 -8.70 -0.44 7.57
CA PRO A 21 -9.77 0.49 7.23
C PRO A 21 -10.58 0.87 8.48
N ALA A 22 -10.83 2.17 8.69
CA ALA A 22 -11.65 2.63 9.80
C ALA A 22 -13.10 2.09 9.77
N THR A 23 -13.55 1.59 8.62
CA THR A 23 -14.84 0.91 8.44
C THR A 23 -14.86 -0.53 8.96
N SER A 24 -13.72 -1.09 9.35
CA SER A 24 -13.64 -2.45 9.88
C SER A 24 -14.17 -2.51 11.32
N VAL A 25 -15.16 -3.38 11.54
CA VAL A 25 -15.60 -3.76 12.89
C VAL A 25 -14.46 -4.51 13.56
N HIS A 26 -14.02 -4.03 14.72
CA HIS A 26 -12.91 -4.63 15.46
C HIS A 26 -13.15 -4.59 16.97
N ARG A 27 -12.45 -5.46 17.70
CA ARG A 27 -12.45 -5.52 19.17
C ARG A 27 -11.06 -5.82 19.68
N VAL A 28 -10.76 -5.34 20.89
CA VAL A 28 -9.58 -5.75 21.65
C VAL A 28 -10.02 -6.83 22.65
N ALA A 29 -9.39 -8.01 22.58
CA ALA A 29 -9.64 -9.07 23.54
C ALA A 29 -9.18 -8.65 24.96
N PRO A 30 -9.84 -9.10 26.04
CA PRO A 30 -9.43 -8.79 27.40
C PRO A 30 -7.96 -9.19 27.68
N VAL A 31 -7.24 -8.32 28.38
CA VAL A 31 -5.87 -8.61 28.86
C VAL A 31 -5.99 -9.48 30.11
N SER A 32 -5.54 -10.73 30.03
CA SER A 32 -5.66 -11.71 31.14
C SER A 32 -4.65 -11.48 32.27
N ALA A 33 -3.50 -10.87 31.99
CA ALA A 33 -2.48 -10.50 32.97
C ALA A 33 -1.59 -9.37 32.46
N GLY A 34 -1.12 -8.51 33.38
CA GLY A 34 -0.28 -7.35 33.05
C GLY A 34 -1.05 -6.22 32.36
N THR A 35 -0.34 -5.44 31.54
CA THR A 35 -0.89 -4.25 30.85
C THR A 35 -0.44 -4.24 29.38
N ARG A 36 -1.36 -3.91 28.46
CA ARG A 36 -1.02 -3.64 27.05
C ARG A 36 -1.14 -2.14 26.78
N LEU A 37 0.00 -1.45 26.75
CA LEU A 37 0.07 -0.06 26.29
C LEU A 37 0.15 -0.02 24.76
N ALA A 38 -0.60 0.88 24.14
CA ALA A 38 -0.62 1.08 22.70
C ALA A 38 -0.95 2.54 22.38
N MET A 39 -0.49 3.01 21.23
CA MET A 39 -0.94 4.25 20.62
C MET A 39 -1.96 3.92 19.54
N MET A 40 -3.05 4.67 19.50
CA MET A 40 -4.06 4.58 18.45
C MET A 40 -4.24 5.97 17.85
N THR A 41 -4.32 6.04 16.53
CA THR A 41 -4.56 7.26 15.79
C THR A 41 -5.33 6.95 14.51
N TRP A 42 -5.81 8.01 13.85
CA TRP A 42 -6.41 7.95 12.54
C TRP A 42 -5.62 8.82 11.57
N ALA A 43 -5.52 8.38 10.33
CA ALA A 43 -4.96 9.15 9.24
C ALA A 43 -6.06 9.40 8.19
N GLN A 44 -6.25 10.66 7.81
CA GLN A 44 -7.09 11.00 6.68
C GLN A 44 -6.29 10.76 5.40
N SER A 45 -6.82 9.93 4.50
CA SER A 45 -6.21 9.78 3.17
C SER A 45 -6.59 10.95 2.27
N LEU A 46 -5.66 11.34 1.39
CA LEU A 46 -5.93 12.26 0.29
C LEU A 46 -6.98 11.71 -0.68
N VAL A 47 -7.02 10.39 -0.88
CA VAL A 47 -8.00 9.76 -1.78
C VAL A 47 -9.10 9.16 -0.94
N LYS A 48 -10.32 9.68 -1.04
CA LYS A 48 -11.45 9.28 -0.19
C LYS A 48 -11.98 7.88 -0.51
N ASP A 49 -12.10 7.54 -1.78
CA ASP A 49 -12.64 6.26 -2.23
C ASP A 49 -11.65 5.10 -2.00
N ALA A 50 -12.13 4.02 -1.39
CA ALA A 50 -11.28 2.88 -1.04
C ALA A 50 -10.83 2.07 -2.27
N ALA A 51 -11.65 1.98 -3.31
CA ALA A 51 -11.28 1.26 -4.53
C ALA A 51 -10.23 2.04 -5.33
N GLN A 52 -10.36 3.37 -5.42
CA GLN A 52 -9.34 4.24 -5.99
C GLN A 52 -8.00 4.14 -5.26
N ARG A 53 -8.02 4.13 -3.91
CA ARG A 53 -6.79 3.89 -3.12
C ARG A 53 -6.16 2.53 -3.41
N ALA A 54 -6.96 1.47 -3.51
CA ALA A 54 -6.46 0.14 -3.83
C ALA A 54 -5.80 0.11 -5.22
N ILE A 55 -6.42 0.75 -6.22
CA ILE A 55 -5.85 0.86 -7.57
C ILE A 55 -4.49 1.58 -7.55
N LEU A 56 -4.39 2.71 -6.83
CA LEU A 56 -3.12 3.44 -6.70
C LEU A 56 -2.05 2.60 -6.02
N HIS A 57 -2.40 1.88 -4.95
CA HIS A 57 -1.49 0.98 -4.25
C HIS A 57 -0.98 -0.15 -5.15
N ASP A 58 -1.88 -0.84 -5.86
CA ASP A 58 -1.51 -1.94 -6.75
C ASP A 58 -0.64 -1.47 -7.92
N LEU A 59 -0.93 -0.27 -8.44
CA LEU A 59 -0.13 0.37 -9.47
C LEU A 59 1.29 0.69 -8.97
N ASP A 60 1.43 1.25 -7.78
CA ASP A 60 2.73 1.59 -7.18
C ASP A 60 3.59 0.33 -6.91
N ILE A 61 3.00 -0.67 -6.24
CA ILE A 61 3.70 -1.93 -5.97
C ILE A 61 4.06 -2.65 -7.26
N GLY A 62 3.13 -2.71 -8.23
CA GLY A 62 3.37 -3.34 -9.53
C GLY A 62 4.52 -2.65 -10.29
N GLN A 63 4.57 -1.33 -10.28
CA GLN A 63 5.66 -0.56 -10.90
C GLN A 63 7.00 -0.81 -10.24
N LEU A 64 7.04 -0.81 -8.90
CA LEU A 64 8.26 -1.05 -8.13
C LEU A 64 8.84 -2.44 -8.45
N LEU A 65 8.00 -3.48 -8.37
CA LEU A 65 8.40 -4.86 -8.62
C LEU A 65 8.83 -5.07 -10.08
N LEU A 66 8.08 -4.50 -11.03
CA LEU A 66 8.41 -4.59 -12.45
C LEU A 66 9.76 -3.93 -12.73
N ARG A 67 10.00 -2.73 -12.18
CA ARG A 67 11.26 -2.01 -12.33
C ARG A 67 12.43 -2.81 -11.75
N GLN A 68 12.30 -3.29 -10.52
CA GLN A 68 13.34 -4.11 -9.88
C GLN A 68 13.66 -5.37 -10.70
N THR A 69 12.62 -6.07 -11.16
CA THR A 69 12.76 -7.29 -11.98
C THR A 69 13.51 -6.99 -13.27
N LEU A 70 13.10 -5.96 -14.00
CA LEU A 70 13.70 -5.59 -15.28
C LEU A 70 15.12 -5.03 -15.12
N GLN A 71 15.38 -4.26 -14.07
CA GLN A 71 16.73 -3.80 -13.74
C GLN A 71 17.69 -4.96 -13.51
N HIS A 72 17.23 -5.99 -12.78
CA HIS A 72 18.03 -7.19 -12.56
C HIS A 72 18.24 -7.99 -13.86
N GLN A 73 17.18 -8.18 -14.66
CA GLN A 73 17.25 -8.95 -15.91
C GLN A 73 18.09 -8.28 -17.00
N LEU A 74 18.05 -6.94 -17.07
CA LEU A 74 18.72 -6.14 -18.10
C LEU A 74 20.01 -5.49 -17.59
N ALA A 75 20.55 -5.94 -16.46
CA ALA A 75 21.71 -5.31 -15.80
C ALA A 75 22.94 -5.16 -16.73
N ASN A 76 23.10 -6.08 -17.69
CA ASN A 76 24.21 -6.08 -18.66
C ASN A 76 23.79 -5.61 -20.07
N ASP A 77 22.52 -5.23 -20.27
CA ASP A 77 22.01 -4.76 -21.56
C ASP A 77 21.48 -3.32 -21.43
N THR A 78 22.43 -2.38 -21.40
CA THR A 78 22.16 -0.94 -21.29
C THR A 78 21.27 -0.43 -22.43
N THR A 79 21.36 -1.03 -23.62
CA THR A 79 20.56 -0.62 -24.78
C THR A 79 19.10 -1.03 -24.60
N ALA A 80 18.83 -2.27 -24.17
CA ALA A 80 17.48 -2.71 -23.85
C ALA A 80 16.89 -1.91 -22.68
N TRP A 81 17.69 -1.64 -21.64
CA TRP A 81 17.27 -0.81 -20.52
C TRP A 81 16.86 0.60 -20.96
N ALA A 82 17.67 1.26 -21.80
CA ALA A 82 17.38 2.61 -22.30
C ALA A 82 16.06 2.69 -23.09
N GLN A 83 15.60 1.59 -23.70
CA GLN A 83 14.33 1.54 -24.42
C GLN A 83 13.12 1.36 -23.49
N ILE A 84 13.29 0.66 -22.38
CA ILE A 84 12.19 0.29 -21.47
C ILE A 84 12.02 1.27 -20.32
N ALA A 85 13.12 1.80 -19.77
CA ALA A 85 13.10 2.71 -18.63
C ALA A 85 12.13 3.90 -18.79
N PRO A 86 12.08 4.59 -19.96
CA PRO A 86 11.12 5.69 -20.15
C PRO A 86 9.65 5.25 -20.08
N ARG A 87 9.34 4.01 -20.46
CA ARG A 87 7.98 3.46 -20.34
C ARG A 87 7.61 3.17 -18.88
N LEU A 88 8.57 2.70 -18.08
CA LEU A 88 8.38 2.53 -16.64
C LEU A 88 8.19 3.88 -15.93
N ASP A 89 8.92 4.91 -16.36
CA ASP A 89 8.73 6.28 -15.86
C ASP A 89 7.34 6.81 -16.25
N GLY A 90 6.85 6.46 -17.45
CA GLY A 90 5.48 6.76 -17.87
C GLY A 90 4.40 6.20 -16.94
N LEU A 91 4.61 5.00 -16.37
CA LEU A 91 3.69 4.44 -15.38
C LEU A 91 3.66 5.28 -14.10
N ILE A 92 4.83 5.75 -13.62
CA ILE A 92 4.91 6.66 -12.46
C ILE A 92 4.14 7.97 -12.76
N GLN A 93 4.20 8.47 -14.00
CA GLN A 93 3.40 9.63 -14.40
C GLN A 93 1.90 9.34 -14.35
N VAL A 94 1.47 8.16 -14.77
CA VAL A 94 0.06 7.73 -14.64
C VAL A 94 -0.36 7.71 -13.17
N TYR A 95 0.45 7.15 -12.27
CA TYR A 95 0.18 7.15 -10.83
C TYR A 95 -0.05 8.58 -10.31
N HIS A 96 0.86 9.52 -10.62
CA HIS A 96 0.72 10.92 -10.19
C HIS A 96 -0.49 11.62 -10.82
N ASN A 97 -0.82 11.31 -12.07
CA ASN A 97 -2.02 11.85 -12.71
C ASN A 97 -3.29 11.39 -12.00
N LEU A 98 -3.39 10.09 -11.70
CA LEU A 98 -4.53 9.53 -10.97
C LEU A 98 -4.62 10.10 -9.55
N LEU A 99 -3.48 10.20 -8.85
CA LEU A 99 -3.43 10.81 -7.52
C LEU A 99 -3.93 12.26 -7.55
N ARG A 100 -3.47 13.08 -8.52
CA ARG A 100 -3.96 14.47 -8.66
C ARG A 100 -5.44 14.55 -8.99
N GLN A 101 -5.98 13.60 -9.75
CA GLN A 101 -7.39 13.57 -10.12
C GLN A 101 -8.30 13.13 -8.96
N TRP A 102 -7.82 12.24 -8.09
CA TRP A 102 -8.61 11.63 -7.02
C TRP A 102 -8.35 12.21 -5.64
N ALA A 103 -7.33 13.06 -5.49
CA ALA A 103 -7.03 13.71 -4.23
C ALA A 103 -8.08 14.77 -3.87
N GLU A 104 -8.54 14.72 -2.62
CA GLU A 104 -9.30 15.75 -1.92
C GLU A 104 -8.34 16.39 -0.90
N VAL A 105 -8.04 17.69 -1.09
CA VAL A 105 -7.08 18.46 -0.28
C VAL A 105 -7.81 19.58 0.45
#